data_AF-A0A1N6MB55-F1
#
_entry.id   AF-A0A1N6MB55-F1
#
_cell.length_a   1.000
_cell.length_b   1.000
_cell.length_c   1.000
_cell.angle_alpha   90.00
_cell.angle_beta   90.00
_cell.angle_gamma   90.00
#
_symmetry.space_group_name_H-M   'P 1'
#
loop_
_entity.id
_entity.type
_entity.pdbx_description
1 polymer ?
#
loop_
_entity_poly.entity_id
_entity_poly.type
_entity_poly.pdbx_seq_one_letter_code
_entity_poly.pdbx_strand_id
1 'polypeptide(L)'
;MANNKLAGFMFAFTVLSIALATAFDYIGTTIEQVIQFVSQLMTFFVVIALFGVWKKIDLFTHKSMKIIAVLYPIIIIIRTIYPVLEYTEQTIPRVYILAQSIEVILSLVIAGIFLREIKK
;
A
#
# COMPACT_ATOMS: atom_id res chain seq x y z
N MET A 1 -18.48 15.64 21.79
CA MET A 1 -18.03 15.72 20.38
C MET A 1 -16.52 15.57 20.36
N ALA A 2 -15.98 14.53 19.74
CA ALA A 2 -14.54 14.46 19.52
C ALA A 2 -14.12 15.68 18.68
N ASN A 3 -13.09 16.40 19.11
CA ASN A 3 -12.56 17.51 18.33
C ASN A 3 -12.01 16.94 17.01
N ASN A 4 -12.56 17.35 15.86
CA ASN A 4 -12.16 16.84 14.54
C ASN A 4 -10.64 16.91 14.32
N LYS A 5 -9.97 17.91 14.91
CA LYS A 5 -8.51 18.04 14.87
C LYS A 5 -7.80 16.91 15.63
N LEU A 6 -8.32 16.53 16.79
CA LEU A 6 -7.80 15.42 17.57
C LEU A 6 -8.02 14.10 16.83
N ALA A 7 -9.18 13.89 16.22
CA ALA A 7 -9.44 12.70 15.41
C ALA A 7 -8.46 12.58 14.23
N GLY A 8 -8.24 13.68 13.50
CA GLY A 8 -7.25 13.73 12.40
C GLY A 8 -5.82 13.47 12.87
N PHE A 9 -5.42 14.04 14.01
CA PHE A 9 -4.11 13.77 14.61
C PHE A 9 -3.96 12.30 15.00
N MET A 10 -4.94 11.73 15.69
CA MET A 10 -4.90 10.33 16.12
C MET A 10 -4.88 9.37 14.93
N PHE A 11 -5.60 9.68 13.85
CA PHE A 11 -5.54 8.94 12.60
C PHE A 11 -4.12 8.94 12.02
N ALA A 12 -3.53 10.13 11.83
CA ALA A 12 -2.19 10.26 11.25
C ALA A 12 -1.13 9.60 12.14
N PHE A 13 -1.19 9.84 13.45
CA PHE A 13 -0.28 9.24 14.44
C PHE A 13 -0.35 7.71 14.38
N THR A 14 -1.56 7.13 14.43
CA THR A 14 -1.74 5.68 14.41
C THR A 14 -1.22 5.06 13.11
N VAL A 15 -1.56 5.65 11.96
CA VAL A 15 -1.09 5.18 10.64
C VAL A 15 0.44 5.23 10.56
N LEU A 16 1.05 6.34 10.98
CA LEU A 16 2.51 6.49 10.97
C LEU A 16 3.20 5.54 11.95
N SER A 17 2.67 5.38 13.17
CA SER A 17 3.22 4.47 14.18
C SER A 17 3.20 3.02 13.69
N ILE A 18 2.09 2.56 13.10
CA ILE A 18 2.00 1.20 12.57
C ILE A 18 2.95 1.01 11.39
N ALA A 19 3.03 2.00 10.48
CA ALA A 19 3.94 1.94 9.34
C ALA A 19 5.41 1.89 9.78
N LEU A 20 5.81 2.71 10.76
CA LEU A 20 7.16 2.70 11.31
C LEU A 20 7.48 1.38 12.02
N ALA A 21 6.58 0.89 12.87
CA ALA A 21 6.77 -0.39 13.55
C ALA A 21 6.95 -1.53 12.54
N THR A 22 6.10 -1.58 11.50
CA THR A 22 6.19 -2.58 10.44
C THR A 22 7.52 -2.49 9.67
N ALA A 23 8.06 -1.30 9.47
CA ALA A 23 9.33 -1.08 8.79
C ALA A 23 10.53 -1.49 9.66
N PHE A 24 10.50 -1.18 10.96
CA PHE A 24 11.59 -1.57 11.88
C PHE A 24 11.59 -3.06 12.22
N ASP A 25 10.43 -3.72 12.20
CA ASP A 25 10.33 -5.16 12.37
C ASP A 25 10.74 -5.93 11.09
N TYR A 26 10.88 -5.25 9.96
CA TYR A 26 11.29 -5.88 8.70
C TYR A 26 12.79 -6.22 8.72
N ILE A 27 13.09 -7.51 8.63
CA ILE A 27 14.46 -8.03 8.54
C ILE A 27 14.92 -7.90 7.08
N GLY A 28 15.76 -6.90 6.82
CA GLY A 28 16.32 -6.61 5.51
C GLY A 28 17.23 -5.38 5.55
N THR A 29 17.59 -4.89 4.38
CA THR A 29 18.36 -3.65 4.21
C THR A 29 17.52 -2.42 4.58
N THR A 30 18.19 -1.29 4.84
CA THR A 30 17.51 0.00 5.07
C THR A 30 16.60 0.38 3.89
N ILE A 31 16.97 0.03 2.66
CA ILE A 31 16.16 0.31 1.48
C ILE A 31 14.85 -0.49 1.51
N GLU A 32 14.92 -1.79 1.87
CA GLU A 32 13.73 -2.61 2.02
C GLU A 32 12.83 -2.13 3.15
N GLN A 33 13.39 -1.67 4.28
CA GLN A 33 12.61 -1.07 5.37
C GLN A 33 11.87 0.19 4.90
N VAL A 34 12.50 1.04 4.09
CA VAL A 34 11.85 2.21 3.49
C VAL A 34 10.74 1.80 2.52
N ILE A 35 10.98 0.79 1.67
CA ILE A 35 9.95 0.26 0.77
C ILE A 35 8.77 -0.30 1.58
N GLN A 36 9.04 -1.00 2.67
CA GLN A 36 8.03 -1.57 3.55
C GLN A 36 7.21 -0.49 4.26
N PHE A 37 7.86 0.56 4.76
CA PHE A 37 7.19 1.74 5.32
C PHE A 37 6.21 2.37 4.33
N VAL A 38 6.67 2.66 3.10
CA VAL A 38 5.85 3.29 2.07
C VAL A 38 4.71 2.36 1.63
N SER A 39 4.99 1.05 1.50
CA SER A 39 3.98 0.04 1.17
C SER A 39 2.87 -0.03 2.22
N GLN A 40 3.24 0.03 3.51
CA GLN A 40 2.27 0.02 4.60
C GLN A 40 1.40 1.29 4.61
N LEU A 41 1.99 2.47 4.39
CA LEU A 41 1.24 3.72 4.24
C LEU A 41 0.26 3.65 3.07
N MET A 42 0.71 3.18 1.90
CA MET A 42 -0.15 3.01 0.73
C MET A 42 -1.29 2.05 0.98
N THR A 43 -1.04 0.97 1.74
CA THR A 43 -2.08 0.00 2.12
C THR A 43 -3.19 0.64 2.93
N PHE A 44 -2.88 1.55 3.87
CA PHE A 44 -3.91 2.30 4.59
C PHE A 44 -4.78 3.15 3.66
N PHE A 45 -4.17 3.90 2.73
CA PHE A 45 -4.94 4.68 1.76
C PHE A 45 -5.83 3.81 0.87
N VAL A 46 -5.32 2.65 0.44
CA VAL A 46 -6.08 1.67 -0.35
C VAL A 46 -7.27 1.13 0.43
N VAL A 47 -7.09 0.73 1.69
CA VAL A 47 -8.18 0.20 2.52
C VAL A 47 -9.26 1.25 2.76
N ILE A 48 -8.87 2.50 3.05
CA ILE A 48 -9.82 3.61 3.22
C ILE A 48 -10.57 3.87 1.92
N ALA A 49 -9.86 3.87 0.78
CA ALA A 49 -10.45 4.09 -0.53
C ALA A 49 -11.46 2.98 -0.88
N LEU A 50 -11.09 1.70 -0.69
CA LEU A 50 -11.98 0.55 -0.88
C LEU A 50 -13.21 0.65 0.03
N PHE A 51 -13.04 1.06 1.29
CA PHE A 51 -14.14 1.26 2.21
C PHE A 51 -15.11 2.35 1.72
N GLY A 52 -14.58 3.48 1.21
CA GLY A 52 -15.37 4.53 0.58
C GLY A 52 -16.19 4.03 -0.61
N VAL A 53 -15.54 3.30 -1.54
CA VAL A 53 -16.23 2.69 -2.69
C VAL A 53 -17.33 1.73 -2.23
N TRP A 54 -17.05 0.87 -1.24
CA TRP A 54 -18.03 -0.08 -0.70
C TRP A 54 -19.24 0.63 -0.07
N LYS A 55 -19.02 1.72 0.66
CA LYS A 55 -20.08 2.51 1.28
C LYS A 55 -20.72 3.54 0.36
N LYS A 56 -20.24 3.70 -0.88
CA LYS A 56 -20.65 4.74 -1.82
C LYS A 56 -20.50 6.15 -1.22
N ILE A 57 -19.39 6.37 -0.53
CA ILE A 57 -19.03 7.67 0.06
C ILE A 57 -17.71 8.13 -0.55
N ASP A 58 -17.70 9.35 -1.06
CA ASP A 58 -16.52 9.98 -1.65
C ASP A 58 -15.57 10.49 -0.55
N LEU A 59 -14.66 9.61 -0.11
CA LEU A 59 -13.61 9.96 0.87
C LEU A 59 -12.39 10.63 0.22
N PHE A 60 -12.19 10.39 -1.08
CA PHE A 60 -11.07 10.94 -1.86
C PHE A 60 -11.58 11.62 -3.12
N THR A 61 -10.87 12.67 -3.55
CA THR A 61 -11.12 13.27 -4.87
C THR A 61 -10.72 12.31 -5.99
N HIS A 62 -11.32 12.46 -7.19
CA HIS A 62 -10.94 11.68 -8.38
C HIS A 62 -9.43 11.72 -8.67
N LYS A 63 -8.79 12.87 -8.45
CA LYS A 63 -7.33 13.02 -8.63
C LYS A 63 -6.56 12.16 -7.64
N SER A 64 -6.89 12.23 -6.35
CA SER A 64 -6.25 11.43 -5.31
C SER A 64 -6.47 9.93 -5.53
N MET A 65 -7.70 9.54 -5.90
CA MET A 65 -8.06 8.16 -6.20
C MET A 65 -7.26 7.60 -7.39
N LYS A 66 -7.07 8.41 -8.44
CA LYS A 66 -6.23 8.05 -9.60
C LYS A 66 -4.77 7.85 -9.20
N ILE A 67 -4.24 8.72 -8.34
CA ILE A 67 -2.87 8.59 -7.83
C ILE A 67 -2.72 7.30 -7.03
N ILE A 68 -3.65 6.98 -6.12
CA ILE A 68 -3.61 5.73 -5.34
C ILE A 68 -3.67 4.51 -6.27
N ALA A 69 -4.57 4.52 -7.27
CA ALA A 69 -4.72 3.43 -8.23
C ALA A 69 -3.46 3.13 -9.05
N VAL A 70 -2.63 4.16 -9.32
CA VAL A 70 -1.38 4.00 -10.08
C VAL A 70 -0.21 3.67 -9.16
N LEU A 71 -0.06 4.40 -8.05
CA LEU A 71 1.09 4.22 -7.14
C LEU A 71 1.04 2.90 -6.40
N TYR A 72 -0.14 2.37 -6.09
CA TYR A 72 -0.24 1.13 -5.31
C TYR A 72 0.34 -0.09 -6.05
N PRO A 73 -0.02 -0.38 -7.31
CA PRO A 73 0.66 -1.43 -8.07
C PRO A 73 2.16 -1.19 -8.23
N ILE A 74 2.59 0.07 -8.45
CA ILE A 74 4.00 0.41 -8.60
C ILE A 74 4.79 0.07 -7.33
N ILE A 75 4.29 0.45 -6.14
CA ILE A 75 5.01 0.16 -4.90
C ILE A 75 5.08 -1.35 -4.62
N ILE A 76 4.01 -2.09 -4.93
CA ILE A 76 4.00 -3.56 -4.79
C ILE A 76 5.03 -4.19 -5.73
N ILE A 77 5.09 -3.75 -7.00
CA ILE A 77 6.10 -4.22 -7.96
C ILE A 77 7.52 -3.89 -7.48
N ILE A 78 7.77 -2.68 -6.99
CA ILE A 78 9.08 -2.31 -6.43
C ILE A 78 9.45 -3.22 -5.25
N ARG A 79 8.51 -3.45 -4.34
CA ARG A 79 8.70 -4.34 -3.18
C ARG A 79 8.99 -5.78 -3.59
N THR A 80 8.39 -6.25 -4.67
CA THR A 80 8.64 -7.59 -5.21
C THR A 80 9.98 -7.69 -5.92
N ILE A 81 10.34 -6.69 -6.74
CA ILE A 81 11.52 -6.76 -7.60
C ILE A 81 12.80 -6.44 -6.83
N TYR A 82 12.75 -5.51 -5.87
CA TYR A 82 13.96 -5.06 -5.18
C TYR A 82 14.72 -6.22 -4.50
N PRO A 83 14.10 -7.09 -3.69
CA PRO A 83 14.83 -8.19 -3.05
C PRO A 83 15.36 -9.22 -4.05
N VAL A 84 14.68 -9.39 -5.19
CA VAL A 84 15.13 -10.27 -6.28
C VAL A 84 16.42 -9.74 -6.92
N LEU A 85 16.59 -8.42 -6.98
CA LEU A 85 17.80 -7.77 -7.50
C LEU A 85 18.90 -7.67 -6.45
N GLU A 86 18.56 -7.43 -5.18
CA GLU A 86 19.52 -7.35 -4.08
C GLU A 86 20.18 -8.71 -3.81
N TYR A 87 19.39 -9.79 -3.87
CA TYR A 87 19.82 -11.14 -3.51
C TYR A 87 19.94 -12.07 -4.73
N THR A 88 20.41 -11.56 -5.86
CA THR A 88 20.55 -12.34 -7.11
C THR A 88 21.46 -13.57 -6.98
N GLU A 89 22.40 -13.53 -6.05
CA GLU A 89 23.29 -14.63 -5.70
C GLU A 89 22.59 -15.76 -4.92
N GLN A 90 21.38 -15.52 -4.43
CA GLN A 90 20.61 -16.47 -3.63
C GLN A 90 19.55 -17.17 -4.49
N THR A 91 19.28 -18.44 -4.16
CA THR A 91 18.17 -19.16 -4.79
C THR A 91 16.85 -18.67 -4.21
N ILE A 92 16.06 -17.97 -5.03
CA ILE A 92 14.76 -17.44 -4.60
C ILE A 92 13.76 -18.60 -4.40
N PRO A 93 13.15 -18.73 -3.20
CA PRO A 93 12.17 -19.77 -2.95
C PRO A 93 10.94 -19.62 -3.87
N ARG A 94 10.44 -20.74 -4.44
CA ARG A 94 9.24 -20.71 -5.29
C ARG A 94 8.00 -20.15 -4.59
N VAL A 95 7.89 -20.38 -3.29
CA VAL A 95 6.81 -19.84 -2.45
C VAL A 95 6.84 -18.31 -2.42
N TYR A 96 8.03 -17.71 -2.41
CA TYR A 96 8.18 -16.25 -2.48
C TYR A 96 7.62 -15.71 -3.80
N ILE A 97 8.01 -16.30 -4.93
CA ILE A 97 7.53 -15.89 -6.27
C ILE A 97 6.00 -15.99 -6.35
N LEU A 98 5.41 -17.07 -5.85
CA LEU A 98 3.96 -17.25 -5.84
C LEU A 98 3.26 -16.18 -5.00
N ALA A 99 3.72 -15.94 -3.76
CA ALA A 99 3.13 -14.94 -2.87
C ALA A 99 3.17 -13.54 -3.49
N GLN A 100 4.34 -13.14 -4.02
CA GLN A 100 4.50 -11.83 -4.67
C GLN A 100 3.63 -11.69 -5.93
N SER A 101 3.50 -12.76 -6.72
CA SER A 101 2.63 -12.75 -7.90
C SER A 101 1.16 -12.50 -7.55
N ILE A 102 0.68 -13.13 -6.46
CA ILE A 102 -0.68 -12.92 -5.96
C ILE A 102 -0.87 -11.46 -5.52
N GLU A 103 0.09 -10.89 -4.79
CA GLU A 103 0.02 -9.50 -4.35
C GLU A 103 -0.02 -8.51 -5.53
N VAL A 104 0.80 -8.73 -6.56
CA VAL A 104 0.79 -7.90 -7.78
C VAL A 104 -0.58 -7.99 -8.47
N ILE A 105 -1.13 -9.20 -8.66
CA ILE A 105 -2.45 -9.39 -9.28
C ILE A 105 -3.53 -8.67 -8.47
N LEU A 106 -3.54 -8.84 -7.15
CA LEU A 106 -4.50 -8.16 -6.27
C LEU A 106 -4.37 -6.64 -6.35
N SER A 107 -3.14 -6.11 -6.43
CA SER A 107 -2.91 -4.67 -6.57
C SER A 107 -3.52 -4.11 -7.86
N LEU A 108 -3.43 -4.86 -8.96
CA LEU A 108 -4.01 -4.50 -10.25
C LEU A 108 -5.55 -4.59 -10.23
N VAL A 109 -6.12 -5.59 -9.57
CA VAL A 109 -7.57 -5.71 -9.36
C VAL A 109 -8.10 -4.49 -8.59
N ILE A 110 -7.42 -4.12 -7.50
CA ILE A 110 -7.76 -2.94 -6.69
C ILE A 110 -7.67 -1.66 -7.53
N ALA A 111 -6.59 -1.48 -8.28
CA ALA A 111 -6.44 -0.36 -9.19
C ALA A 111 -7.58 -0.29 -10.22
N GLY A 112 -7.99 -1.44 -10.77
CA GLY A 112 -9.12 -1.55 -11.69
C GLY A 112 -10.45 -1.09 -11.07
N ILE A 113 -10.70 -1.45 -9.80
CA ILE A 113 -11.88 -0.97 -9.06
C ILE A 113 -11.87 0.56 -8.96
N PHE A 114 -10.75 1.15 -8.56
CA PHE A 114 -10.62 2.60 -8.41
C PHE A 114 -10.77 3.35 -9.74
N LEU A 115 -10.13 2.87 -10.81
CA LEU A 115 -10.24 3.48 -12.13
C LEU A 115 -11.66 3.39 -12.71
N ARG A 116 -12.41 2.34 -12.38
CA ARG A 116 -13.82 2.23 -12.77
C ARG A 116 -14.68 3.22 -11.99
N GLU A 117 -14.44 3.38 -10.69
CA GLU A 117 -15.20 4.31 -9.85
C GLU A 117 -15.01 5.76 -10.29
N ILE A 118 -13.78 6.14 -10.65
CA ILE A 118 -13.45 7.49 -11.13
C ILE A 118 -14.19 7.88 -12.41
N LYS A 119 -14.61 6.90 -13.23
CA LYS A 119 -15.30 7.11 -14.51
C LYS A 119 -16.82 7.21 -14.39
N LYS A 120 -17.40 6.83 -13.25
CA LYS A 120 -18.83 7.02 -12.99
C LYS A 120 -19.10 8.48 -12.69
#